data_AF-A0A9E4L8J5-F1
#
_entry.id   AF-A0A9E4L8J5-F1
#
_cell.length_a   1.000
_cell.length_b   1.000
_cell.length_c   1.000
_cell.angle_alpha   90.00
_cell.angle_beta   90.00
_cell.angle_gamma   90.00
#
_symmetry.space_group_name_H-M   'P 1'
#
loop_
_entity.id
_entity.type
_entity.pdbx_description
1 polymer ?
#
loop_
_entity_poly.entity_id
_entity_poly.type
_entity_poly.pdbx_seq_one_letter_code
_entity_poly.pdbx_strand_id
1 'polypeptide(L)' 'MEKVVQRDPEVHSGALVFSGTRVPVDNLVGYLKGGHSIEEFLQDYPTVERWQLESYLDLSCQGLDYLRARNASAS' A
#
# COMPACT_ATOMS: atom_id res chain seq x y z
N MET A 1 -14.02 4.23 10.23
CA MET A 1 -13.34 4.08 8.92
C MET A 1 -12.12 3.22 9.16
N GLU A 2 -12.11 2.03 8.59
CA GLU A 2 -10.96 1.13 8.69
C GLU A 2 -9.77 1.75 7.95
N LYS A 3 -8.60 1.72 8.57
CA LYS A 3 -7.38 2.22 7.94
C LYS A 3 -6.96 1.21 6.88
N VAL A 4 -6.66 1.66 5.66
CA VAL A 4 -6.16 0.78 4.58
C VAL A 4 -4.76 0.27 4.92
N VAL A 5 -3.90 1.18 5.34
CA VAL A 5 -2.51 0.91 5.75
C VAL A 5 -2.19 1.65 7.04
N GLN A 6 -1.21 1.14 7.78
CA GLN A 6 -0.67 1.79 8.97
C GLN A 6 0.85 1.69 8.99
N ARG A 7 1.51 2.66 9.64
CA ARG A 7 2.90 2.49 10.04
C ARG A 7 2.90 1.96 11.45
N ASP A 8 3.63 0.87 11.64
CA ASP A 8 3.85 0.29 12.95
C ASP A 8 5.36 0.33 13.22
N PRO A 9 5.82 1.18 14.15
CA PRO A 9 7.24 1.29 14.51
C PRO A 9 7.86 -0.04 14.97
N GLU A 10 7.02 -0.95 15.49
CA GLU A 10 7.41 -2.23 16.06
C GLU A 10 7.35 -3.37 15.02
N VAL A 11 6.81 -3.11 13.81
CA VAL A 11 6.73 -4.08 12.71
C VAL A 11 7.65 -3.64 11.56
N HIS A 12 8.54 -4.54 11.15
CA HIS A 12 9.44 -4.35 10.01
C HIS A 12 10.17 -2.98 10.02
N SER A 13 10.67 -2.55 11.19
CA SER A 13 11.41 -1.29 11.37
C SER A 13 10.65 -0.02 10.98
N GLY A 14 9.34 0.03 11.20
CA GLY A 14 8.50 1.19 10.87
C GLY A 14 7.98 1.18 9.43
N ALA A 15 7.99 0.02 8.78
CA ALA A 15 7.43 -0.14 7.44
C ALA A 15 5.93 0.19 7.42
N LEU A 16 5.45 0.59 6.24
CA LEU A 16 4.02 0.68 5.98
C LEU A 16 3.49 -0.75 5.79
N VAL A 17 2.45 -1.12 6.53
CA VAL A 17 1.80 -2.44 6.47
C VAL A 17 0.31 -2.29 6.18
N PHE A 18 -0.30 -3.32 5.58
CA PHE A 18 -1.77 -3.40 5.50
C PHE A 18 -2.34 -3.51 6.92
N SER A 19 -3.33 -2.66 7.25
CA SER A 19 -3.84 -2.59 8.62
C SER A 19 -4.46 -3.92 9.04
N GLY A 20 -4.24 -4.30 10.30
CA GLY A 20 -4.67 -5.61 10.81
C GLY A 20 -3.78 -6.78 10.37
N THR A 21 -2.73 -6.52 9.58
CA THR A 21 -1.76 -7.52 9.13
C THR A 21 -0.34 -7.13 9.52
N ARG A 22 0.61 -8.05 9.33
CA ARG A 22 2.05 -7.76 9.37
C ARG A 22 2.66 -7.64 7.98
N VAL A 23 1.85 -7.62 6.92
CA VAL A 23 2.30 -7.68 5.53
C VAL A 23 2.74 -6.27 5.08
N PRO A 24 4.02 -6.08 4.73
CA PRO A 24 4.51 -4.81 4.20
C PRO A 24 3.87 -4.51 2.84
N VAL A 25 3.55 -3.24 2.60
CA VAL A 25 3.04 -2.83 1.29
C VAL A 25 4.10 -2.94 0.18
N ASP A 26 5.38 -2.88 0.57
CA ASP A 26 6.50 -3.12 -0.35
C ASP A 26 6.47 -4.52 -0.98
N ASN A 27 5.89 -5.52 -0.32
CA ASN A 27 5.73 -6.85 -0.89
C ASN A 27 4.80 -6.81 -2.11
N LEU A 28 3.67 -6.11 -2.02
CA LEU A 28 2.75 -5.90 -3.14
C LEU A 28 3.47 -5.21 -4.31
N VAL A 29 4.20 -4.12 -4.02
CA VAL A 29 4.93 -3.38 -5.05
C VAL A 29 6.00 -4.27 -5.71
N GLY A 30 6.67 -5.11 -4.94
CA GLY A 30 7.62 -6.10 -5.43
C GLY A 30 6.99 -7.12 -6.38
N TYR A 31 5.83 -7.69 -6.00
CA TYR A 31 5.08 -8.63 -6.84
C TYR A 31 4.71 -7.99 -8.19
N LEU A 32 4.11 -6.80 -8.16
CA LEU A 32 3.70 -6.10 -9.37
C LEU A 32 4.89 -5.75 -10.28
N LYS A 33 6.02 -5.33 -9.71
CA LYS A 33 7.27 -5.08 -10.47
C LYS A 33 7.89 -6.36 -11.05
N GLY A 34 7.69 -7.49 -10.38
CA GLY A 34 8.10 -8.81 -10.86
C GLY A 34 7.21 -9.37 -11.98
N GLY A 35 6.11 -8.70 -12.30
CA GLY A 35 5.14 -9.16 -13.29
C GLY A 35 4.10 -10.15 -12.74
N HIS A 36 4.03 -10.31 -11.42
CA HIS A 36 3.01 -11.13 -10.77
C HIS A 36 1.66 -10.41 -10.71
N SER A 37 0.61 -11.19 -10.73
CA SER A 37 -0.79 -10.75 -10.63
C SER A 37 -1.19 -10.43 -9.19
N ILE A 38 -2.30 -9.67 -9.07
CA ILE A 38 -2.94 -9.41 -7.79
C ILE A 38 -3.46 -10.71 -7.16
N GLU A 39 -4.00 -11.62 -7.98
CA GLU A 39 -4.45 -12.95 -7.53
C GLU A 39 -3.32 -13.75 -6.87
N GLU A 40 -2.13 -13.79 -7.47
CA GLU A 40 -0.96 -14.47 -6.88
C GLU A 40 -0.59 -13.84 -5.52
N PHE A 41 -0.58 -12.50 -5.43
CA PHE A 41 -0.31 -11.83 -4.17
C PHE A 41 -1.35 -12.18 -3.08
N LEU A 42 -2.64 -12.18 -3.42
CA LEU A 42 -3.71 -12.49 -2.46
C LEU A 42 -3.72 -13.97 -2.04
N GLN A 43 -3.23 -14.88 -2.90
CA GLN A 43 -3.03 -16.29 -2.55
C GLN A 43 -1.90 -16.46 -1.52
N ASP A 44 -0.79 -15.74 -1.69
CA ASP A 44 0.35 -15.80 -0.78
C ASP A 44 0.11 -15.02 0.53
N TYR A 45 -0.72 -13.97 0.50
CA TYR A 45 -1.07 -13.14 1.65
C TYR A 45 -2.58 -13.07 1.88
N PRO A 46 -3.23 -14.18 2.27
CA PRO A 46 -4.69 -14.27 2.39
C PRO A 46 -5.28 -13.41 3.53
N THR A 47 -4.43 -12.84 4.39
CA THR A 47 -4.85 -11.88 5.43
C THR A 47 -5.04 -10.48 4.89
N VAL A 48 -4.56 -10.18 3.68
CA VAL A 48 -4.80 -8.89 3.02
C VAL A 48 -6.09 -9.02 2.23
N GLU A 49 -7.06 -8.16 2.52
CA GLU A 49 -8.31 -8.16 1.77
C GLU A 49 -8.15 -7.39 0.46
N ARG A 50 -8.82 -7.85 -0.60
CA ARG A 50 -8.77 -7.22 -1.93
C ARG A 50 -9.07 -5.72 -1.88
N TRP A 51 -10.08 -5.32 -1.11
CA TRP A 51 -10.45 -3.90 -1.01
C TRP A 51 -9.32 -3.06 -0.39
N GLN A 52 -8.50 -3.62 0.52
CA GLN A 52 -7.35 -2.91 1.09
C GLN A 52 -6.28 -2.67 0.03
N LEU A 53 -6.00 -3.68 -0.79
CA LEU A 53 -5.07 -3.60 -1.91
C LEU A 53 -5.53 -2.55 -2.93
N GLU A 54 -6.78 -2.64 -3.39
CA GLU A 54 -7.34 -1.71 -4.39
C GLU A 54 -7.36 -0.28 -3.83
N SER A 55 -7.79 -0.10 -2.58
CA SER A 55 -7.76 1.21 -1.92
C SER A 55 -6.34 1.78 -1.80
N TYR A 56 -5.34 0.94 -1.54
CA TYR A 56 -3.94 1.40 -1.47
C TYR A 56 -3.46 1.93 -2.83
N LEU A 57 -3.80 1.26 -3.94
CA LEU A 57 -3.41 1.71 -5.28
C LEU A 57 -4.08 3.04 -5.63
N ASP A 58 -5.38 3.18 -5.35
CA ASP A 58 -6.12 4.43 -5.58
C ASP A 58 -5.57 5.60 -4.76
N LEU A 59 -5.35 5.38 -3.46
CA LEU A 59 -4.78 6.39 -2.57
C LEU A 59 -3.36 6.78 -2.97
N SER A 60 -2.56 5.84 -3.48
CA SER A 60 -1.20 6.11 -3.96
C SER A 60 -1.20 7.05 -5.17
N CYS A 61 -2.11 6.83 -6.13
CA CYS A 61 -2.31 7.72 -7.27
C CYS A 61 -2.74 9.12 -6.81
N GLN A 62 -3.80 9.20 -5.99
CA GLN A 62 -4.31 10.48 -5.47
C GLN A 62 -3.25 11.24 -4.65
N GLY A 63 -2.47 10.53 -3.84
CA GLY A 63 -1.39 11.10 -3.05
C GLY A 63 -0.30 11.74 -3.90
N LEU A 64 0.09 11.11 -5.02
CA LEU A 64 1.07 11.67 -5.95
C LEU A 64 0.56 12.93 -6.64
N ASP A 65 -0.70 12.95 -7.07
CA ASP A 65 -1.33 14.12 -7.67
C ASP A 65 -1.40 15.28 -6.67
N TYR A 66 -1.80 14.99 -5.43
CA TYR A 66 -1.82 15.98 -4.35
C TYR A 66 -0.43 16.57 -4.08
N LEU A 67 0.61 15.74 -3.99
CA LEU A 67 1.98 16.20 -3.74
C LEU A 67 2.49 17.09 -4.88
N ARG A 68 2.16 16.75 -6.13
CA ARG A 68 2.52 17.57 -7.30
C ARG A 68 1.81 18.92 -7.28
N ALA A 69 0.51 18.94 -7.04
CA ALA A 69 -0.27 20.17 -6.95
C ALA A 69 0.26 21.09 -5.84
N ARG A 70 0.54 20.53 -4.65
CA ARG A 70 1.09 21.28 -3.52
C ARG A 70 2.45 21.91 -3.82
N ASN A 71 3.34 21.17 -4.49
CA ASN A 71 4.67 21.68 -4.82
C ASN A 71 4.62 22.75 -5.93
N ALA A 72 3.68 22.64 -6.88
CA ALA A 72 3.47 23.64 -7.92
C ALA A 72 2.88 24.97 -7.39
N SER A 73 2.08 24.93 -6.33
CA SER A 73 1.53 26.14 -5.69
C SER A 73 2.50 26.84 -4.73
N ALA A 74 3.64 26.20 -4.42
CA ALA A 74 4.68 26.74 -3.53
C ALA A 74 5.86 27.38 -4.30
N SER A 75 5.81 27.38 -5.64
CA SER A 75 6.77 28.03 -6.56
C SER A 75 6.10 29.22 -7.24
#